data_AF-A0A3B9KXQ5-F1
#
_entry.id   AF-A0A3B9KXQ5-F1
#
_cell.length_a   1.000
_cell.length_b   1.000
_cell.length_c   1.000
_cell.angle_alpha   90.00
_cell.angle_beta   90.00
_cell.angle_gamma   90.00
#
_symmetry.space_group_name_H-M   'P 1'
#
loop_
_entity.id
_entity.type
_entity.pdbx_description
1 polymer ?
#
loop_
_entity_poly.entity_id
_entity_poly.type
_entity_poly.pdbx_seq_one_letter_code
_entity_poly.pdbx_strand_id
1 'polypeptide(L)'
;VAVLASVASFALLGVSAAMFGAILMLVAFLVVRVFPKYGLRGLFTFAAAYLLSAPLLIGGLLGLVKAAGINLPGSFQSRAWSWEVVIGKIGEAPLQGHGIEASKTWQETYAEYPDWMAQLPDFWAYYPVVPGHPHNMALQIWAETGLIGAALASLAILLLGWTLPLGDRLRVDVRYATAGMLAAALCLFSFSYSVWNEAFWATLALAVGALFLLSRRVRDSLA
;
A
#
# COMPACT_ATOMS: atom_id res chain seq x y z
N VAL A 1 -1.08 13.69 -21.18
CA VAL A 1 -0.97 12.72 -22.30
C VAL A 1 -0.21 11.47 -21.88
N ALA A 2 1.04 11.56 -21.41
CA ALA A 2 1.83 10.39 -20.97
C ALA A 2 1.15 9.53 -19.89
N VAL A 3 0.63 10.12 -18.81
CA VAL A 3 -0.05 9.37 -17.73
C VAL A 3 -1.29 8.63 -18.23
N LEU A 4 -2.10 9.26 -19.09
CA LEU A 4 -3.29 8.63 -19.67
C LEU A 4 -2.91 7.49 -20.62
N ALA A 5 -1.83 7.67 -21.39
CA ALA A 5 -1.28 6.61 -22.24
C ALA A 5 -0.73 5.43 -21.41
N SER A 6 -0.06 5.69 -20.28
CA SER A 6 0.38 4.65 -19.34
C SER A 6 -0.79 3.91 -18.72
N VAL A 7 -1.82 4.62 -18.24
CA VAL A 7 -3.04 4.00 -17.67
C VAL A 7 -3.73 3.11 -18.71
N ALA A 8 -3.91 3.62 -19.93
CA ALA A 8 -4.49 2.83 -21.03
C ALA A 8 -3.63 1.61 -21.37
N SER A 9 -2.31 1.76 -21.45
CA SER A 9 -1.40 0.65 -21.70
C SER A 9 -1.45 -0.40 -20.59
N PHE A 10 -1.50 -0.01 -19.31
CA PHE A 10 -1.57 -0.94 -18.19
C PHE A 10 -2.91 -1.66 -18.13
N ALA A 11 -4.01 -0.98 -18.46
CA ALA A 11 -5.32 -1.60 -18.57
C ALA A 11 -5.33 -2.68 -19.67
N LEU A 12 -4.75 -2.37 -20.84
CA LEU A 12 -4.65 -3.31 -21.97
C LEU A 12 -3.74 -4.51 -21.65
N LEU A 13 -2.68 -4.30 -20.86
CA LEU A 13 -1.75 -5.36 -20.45
C LEU A 13 -2.20 -6.14 -19.21
N GLY A 14 -3.35 -5.80 -18.61
CA GLY A 14 -3.85 -6.45 -17.39
C GLY A 14 -3.02 -6.17 -16.13
N VAL A 15 -2.17 -5.13 -16.14
CA VAL A 15 -1.26 -4.80 -15.02
C VAL A 15 -1.95 -3.83 -14.06
N SER A 16 -2.88 -4.37 -13.27
CA SER A 16 -3.76 -3.60 -12.38
C SER A 16 -2.98 -2.74 -11.37
N ALA A 17 -1.94 -3.28 -10.72
CA ALA A 17 -1.15 -2.54 -9.74
C ALA A 17 -0.43 -1.31 -10.33
N ALA A 18 0.14 -1.43 -11.54
CA ALA A 18 0.79 -0.29 -12.21
C ALA A 18 -0.23 0.79 -12.62
N MET A 19 -1.42 0.36 -13.06
CA MET A 19 -2.53 1.25 -13.36
C MET A 19 -2.98 2.03 -12.11
N PHE A 20 -3.20 1.36 -10.98
CA PHE A 20 -3.54 2.01 -9.71
C PHE A 20 -2.45 2.97 -9.25
N GLY A 21 -1.18 2.59 -9.39
CA GLY A 21 -0.04 3.46 -9.08
C GLY A 21 -0.08 4.76 -9.89
N ALA A 22 -0.26 4.67 -11.21
CA ALA A 22 -0.34 5.84 -12.08
C ALA A 22 -1.53 6.76 -11.74
N ILE A 23 -2.69 6.18 -11.42
CA ILE A 23 -3.89 6.92 -11.01
C ILE A 23 -3.64 7.63 -9.68
N LEU A 24 -3.09 6.92 -8.67
CA LEU A 24 -2.80 7.49 -7.36
C LEU A 24 -1.76 8.61 -7.46
N MET A 25 -0.74 8.48 -8.32
CA MET A 25 0.22 9.54 -8.60
C MET A 25 -0.45 10.78 -9.20
N LEU A 26 -1.39 10.60 -10.14
CA LEU A 26 -2.15 11.71 -10.74
C LEU A 26 -3.01 12.40 -9.68
N VAL A 27 -3.71 11.64 -8.84
CA VAL A 27 -4.52 12.18 -7.74
C VAL A 27 -3.63 12.96 -6.77
N ALA A 28 -2.49 12.40 -6.35
CA ALA A 28 -1.56 13.07 -5.46
C ALA A 28 -1.01 14.37 -6.07
N PHE A 29 -0.68 14.37 -7.36
CA PHE A 29 -0.31 15.57 -8.10
C PHE A 29 -1.41 16.64 -8.04
N LEU A 30 -2.66 16.26 -8.31
CA LEU A 30 -3.80 17.19 -8.27
C LEU A 30 -4.00 17.76 -6.85
N VAL A 31 -3.91 16.93 -5.81
CA VAL A 31 -4.01 17.35 -4.42
C VAL A 31 -2.98 18.43 -4.08
N VAL A 32 -1.70 18.22 -4.41
CA VAL A 32 -0.65 19.23 -4.13
C VAL A 32 -0.66 20.41 -5.10
N ARG A 33 -1.35 20.30 -6.24
CA ARG A 33 -1.58 21.41 -7.18
C ARG A 33 -2.69 22.34 -6.69
N VAL A 34 -3.76 21.79 -6.13
CA VAL A 34 -4.92 22.52 -5.60
C VAL A 34 -4.66 23.06 -4.19
N PHE A 35 -3.98 22.27 -3.35
CA PHE A 35 -3.64 22.63 -1.97
C PHE A 35 -2.10 22.78 -1.82
N PRO A 36 -1.47 23.82 -2.41
CA PRO A 36 -0.02 23.92 -2.48
C PRO A 36 0.68 23.97 -1.12
N LYS A 37 0.04 24.57 -0.11
CA LYS A 37 0.60 24.73 1.25
C LYS A 37 0.52 23.46 2.09
N TYR A 38 -0.64 22.80 2.09
CA TYR A 38 -0.96 21.69 3.00
C TYR A 38 -1.15 20.33 2.33
N GLY A 39 -1.16 20.26 0.99
CA GLY A 39 -1.45 19.03 0.25
C GLY A 39 -0.51 17.88 0.61
N LEU A 40 0.80 18.14 0.75
CA LEU A 40 1.76 17.11 1.18
C LEU A 40 1.45 16.59 2.58
N ARG A 41 1.19 17.49 3.55
CA ARG A 41 0.80 17.08 4.91
C ARG A 41 -0.49 16.26 4.89
N GLY A 42 -1.47 16.66 4.09
CA GLY A 42 -2.70 15.91 3.88
C GLY A 42 -2.45 14.49 3.36
N LEU A 43 -1.57 14.33 2.37
CA LEU A 43 -1.22 13.01 1.82
C LEU A 43 -0.50 12.11 2.85
N PHE A 44 0.45 12.64 3.62
CA PHE A 44 1.12 11.87 4.68
C PHE A 44 0.17 11.53 5.83
N THR A 45 -0.68 12.46 6.25
CA THR A 45 -1.73 12.20 7.24
C THR A 45 -2.71 11.14 6.73
N PHE A 46 -3.08 11.16 5.45
CA PHE A 46 -3.91 10.12 4.85
C PHE A 46 -3.20 8.75 4.87
N ALA A 47 -1.93 8.67 4.49
CA ALA A 47 -1.17 7.42 4.53
C ALA A 47 -1.06 6.85 5.96
N ALA A 48 -0.79 7.71 6.95
CA ALA A 48 -0.77 7.32 8.36
C ALA A 48 -2.15 6.84 8.86
N ALA A 49 -3.22 7.56 8.50
CA ALA A 49 -4.58 7.18 8.86
C ALA A 49 -5.00 5.87 8.20
N TYR A 50 -4.66 5.66 6.92
CA TYR A 50 -4.89 4.41 6.20
C TYR A 50 -4.22 3.23 6.90
N LEU A 51 -2.93 3.35 7.24
CA LEU A 51 -2.20 2.29 7.95
C LEU A 51 -2.87 1.97 9.30
N LEU A 52 -3.15 3.00 10.10
CA LEU A 52 -3.74 2.80 11.42
C LEU A 52 -5.14 2.18 11.35
N SER A 53 -5.93 2.53 10.34
CA SER A 53 -7.31 2.03 10.19
C SER A 53 -7.43 0.84 9.23
N ALA A 54 -6.32 0.26 8.77
CA ALA A 54 -6.32 -0.76 7.72
C ALA A 54 -7.23 -1.97 7.99
N PRO A 55 -7.25 -2.59 9.21
CA PRO A 55 -8.13 -3.73 9.46
C PRO A 55 -9.61 -3.36 9.34
N LEU A 56 -10.01 -2.17 9.81
CA LEU A 56 -11.38 -1.67 9.73
C LEU A 56 -11.77 -1.32 8.29
N LEU A 57 -10.90 -0.59 7.58
CA LEU A 57 -11.17 -0.18 6.20
C LEU A 57 -11.27 -1.37 5.25
N ILE A 58 -10.31 -2.30 5.34
CA ILE A 58 -10.25 -3.45 4.44
C ILE A 58 -11.32 -4.47 4.84
N GLY A 59 -11.49 -4.75 6.14
CA GLY A 59 -12.55 -5.65 6.61
C GLY A 59 -13.94 -5.14 6.25
N GLY A 60 -14.20 -3.84 6.42
CA GLY A 60 -15.45 -3.21 5.99
C GLY A 60 -15.68 -3.30 4.48
N LEU A 61 -14.65 -3.04 3.68
CA LEU A 61 -14.72 -3.17 2.22
C LEU A 61 -15.02 -4.62 1.78
N LEU A 62 -14.36 -5.60 2.38
CA LEU A 62 -14.61 -7.02 2.13
C LEU A 62 -16.06 -7.41 2.49
N GLY A 63 -16.56 -6.92 3.63
CA GLY A 63 -17.95 -7.09 4.03
C GLY A 63 -18.94 -6.52 3.01
N LEU A 64 -18.68 -5.32 2.49
CA LEU A 64 -19.52 -4.69 1.46
C LEU A 64 -19.49 -5.46 0.13
N VAL A 65 -18.30 -5.89 -0.33
CA VAL A 65 -18.15 -6.69 -1.55
C VAL A 65 -18.95 -7.98 -1.45
N LYS A 66 -18.85 -8.69 -0.32
CA LYS A 66 -19.62 -9.91 -0.05
C LYS A 66 -21.12 -9.65 0.01
N ALA A 67 -21.55 -8.62 0.75
CA ALA A 67 -22.97 -8.29 0.88
C ALA A 67 -23.61 -7.89 -0.45
N ALA A 68 -22.83 -7.27 -1.34
CA ALA A 68 -23.27 -6.91 -2.69
C ALA A 68 -23.19 -8.07 -3.70
N GLY A 69 -22.65 -9.24 -3.32
CA GLY A 69 -22.48 -10.38 -4.23
C GLY A 69 -21.54 -10.09 -5.40
N ILE A 70 -20.56 -9.19 -5.21
CA ILE A 70 -19.64 -8.78 -6.27
C ILE A 70 -18.54 -9.84 -6.43
N ASN A 71 -18.45 -10.43 -7.61
CA ASN A 71 -17.36 -11.34 -7.96
C ASN A 71 -16.11 -10.54 -8.36
N LEU A 72 -15.00 -10.75 -7.65
CA LEU A 72 -13.74 -10.11 -7.97
C LEU A 72 -12.97 -10.90 -9.05
N PRO A 73 -12.14 -10.24 -9.88
CA PRO A 73 -11.20 -10.94 -10.75
C PRO A 73 -10.28 -11.85 -9.94
N GLY A 74 -9.86 -13.00 -10.49
CA GLY A 74 -9.18 -14.06 -9.75
C GLY A 74 -8.02 -13.61 -8.85
N SER A 75 -7.11 -12.76 -9.36
CA SER A 75 -5.97 -12.28 -8.55
C SER A 75 -6.37 -11.30 -7.44
N PHE A 76 -7.50 -10.60 -7.56
CA PHE A 76 -8.05 -9.79 -6.48
C PHE A 76 -8.84 -10.63 -5.49
N GLN A 77 -9.55 -11.66 -5.98
CA GLN A 77 -10.30 -12.59 -5.13
C GLN A 77 -9.35 -13.36 -4.20
N SER A 78 -8.23 -13.87 -4.70
CA SER A 78 -7.24 -14.56 -3.86
C SER A 78 -6.63 -13.65 -2.78
N ARG A 79 -6.39 -12.37 -3.11
CA ARG A 79 -5.95 -11.36 -2.13
C ARG A 79 -7.03 -11.06 -1.09
N ALA A 80 -8.29 -10.95 -1.52
CA ALA A 80 -9.41 -10.70 -0.61
C ALA A 80 -9.55 -11.80 0.44
N TRP A 81 -9.43 -13.08 0.05
CA TRP A 81 -9.39 -14.21 0.98
C TRP A 81 -8.16 -14.20 1.87
N SER A 82 -6.98 -13.90 1.33
CA SER A 82 -5.76 -13.71 2.12
C SER A 82 -5.92 -12.64 3.19
N TRP A 83 -6.52 -11.49 2.85
CA TRP A 83 -6.79 -10.40 3.78
C TRP A 83 -7.82 -10.78 4.84
N GLU A 84 -8.81 -11.60 4.50
CA GLU A 84 -9.77 -12.13 5.45
C GLU A 84 -9.10 -13.01 6.51
N VAL A 85 -8.23 -13.93 6.09
CA VAL A 85 -7.43 -14.75 7.03
C VAL A 85 -6.55 -13.87 7.91
N VAL A 86 -5.84 -12.90 7.32
CA VAL A 86 -4.94 -12.01 8.07
C VAL A 86 -5.70 -11.10 9.04
N ILE A 87 -6.89 -10.62 8.69
CA ILE A 87 -7.75 -9.88 9.62
C ILE A 87 -8.21 -10.78 10.78
N GLY A 88 -8.51 -12.05 10.51
CA GLY A 88 -8.73 -13.06 11.54
C GLY A 88 -7.54 -13.17 12.50
N LYS A 89 -6.33 -13.33 11.96
CA LYS A 89 -5.08 -13.36 12.76
C LYS A 89 -4.88 -12.08 13.58
N ILE A 90 -5.17 -10.91 13.03
CA ILE A 90 -5.12 -9.65 13.78
C ILE A 90 -6.07 -9.70 14.99
N GLY A 91 -7.26 -10.29 14.84
CA GLY A 91 -8.22 -10.48 15.93
C GLY A 91 -7.72 -11.38 17.06
N GLU A 92 -6.85 -12.35 16.76
CA GLU A 92 -6.25 -13.27 17.75
C GLU A 92 -5.20 -12.57 18.64
N ALA A 93 -4.44 -11.61 18.09
CA ALA A 93 -3.37 -10.91 18.79
C ALA A 93 -3.35 -9.38 18.49
N PRO A 94 -4.41 -8.62 18.83
CA PRO A 94 -4.63 -7.27 18.29
C PRO A 94 -3.65 -6.21 18.81
N LEU A 95 -3.03 -6.42 19.98
CA LEU A 95 -2.15 -5.42 20.60
C LEU A 95 -0.68 -5.58 20.18
N GLN A 96 -0.14 -6.80 20.29
CA GLN A 96 1.28 -7.09 20.06
C GLN A 96 1.56 -7.80 18.72
N GLY A 97 0.53 -8.34 18.07
CA GLY A 97 0.68 -9.17 16.89
C GLY A 97 1.27 -10.54 17.18
N HIS A 98 1.56 -11.28 16.11
CA HIS A 98 2.08 -12.65 16.15
C HIS A 98 3.61 -12.75 16.09
N GLY A 99 4.31 -11.61 16.02
CA GLY A 99 5.77 -11.54 15.85
C GLY A 99 6.19 -11.30 14.40
N ILE A 100 7.40 -10.76 14.25
CA ILE A 100 8.00 -10.43 12.94
C ILE A 100 8.14 -11.70 12.10
N GLU A 101 7.71 -11.62 10.84
CA GLU A 101 7.64 -12.71 9.87
C GLU A 101 6.71 -13.86 10.22
N ALA A 102 5.82 -13.71 11.21
CA ALA A 102 4.83 -14.74 11.56
C ALA A 102 3.94 -15.12 10.37
N SER A 103 3.70 -14.23 9.42
CA SER A 103 2.93 -14.55 8.21
C SER A 103 3.52 -15.67 7.35
N LYS A 104 4.82 -15.96 7.48
CA LYS A 104 5.48 -17.10 6.81
C LYS A 104 5.17 -18.45 7.45
N THR A 105 4.74 -18.46 8.71
CA THR A 105 4.44 -19.71 9.43
C THR A 105 2.99 -20.16 9.24
N TRP A 106 2.12 -19.29 8.70
CA TRP A 106 0.73 -19.65 8.40
C TRP A 106 0.67 -20.56 7.16
N GLN A 107 0.45 -21.85 7.40
CA GLN A 107 0.40 -22.88 6.37
C GLN A 107 -1.03 -23.24 5.95
N GLU A 108 -2.02 -22.45 6.38
CA GLU A 108 -3.42 -22.66 6.01
C GLU A 108 -3.58 -22.64 4.49
N THR A 109 -4.14 -23.72 3.95
CA THR A 109 -4.32 -23.92 2.50
C THR A 109 -5.77 -23.70 2.10
N TYR A 110 -6.03 -23.51 0.81
CA TYR A 110 -7.41 -23.38 0.34
C TYR A 110 -8.28 -24.61 0.65
N ALA A 111 -7.69 -25.80 0.79
CA ALA A 111 -8.43 -27.02 1.19
C ALA A 111 -9.21 -26.87 2.51
N GLU A 112 -8.77 -25.99 3.40
CA GLU A 112 -9.42 -25.70 4.69
C GLU A 112 -10.65 -24.79 4.55
N TYR A 113 -10.90 -24.26 3.35
CA TYR A 113 -11.99 -23.34 3.03
C TYR A 113 -12.87 -23.89 1.89
N PRO A 114 -13.78 -24.85 2.17
CA PRO A 114 -14.57 -25.53 1.14
C PRO A 114 -15.39 -24.59 0.24
N ASP A 115 -15.96 -23.53 0.81
CA ASP A 115 -16.76 -22.53 0.07
C ASP A 115 -15.91 -21.73 -0.93
N TRP A 116 -14.63 -21.53 -0.64
CA TRP A 116 -13.69 -20.86 -1.55
C TRP A 116 -13.16 -21.85 -2.59
N MET A 117 -12.85 -23.08 -2.18
CA MET A 117 -12.42 -24.15 -3.08
C MET A 117 -13.46 -24.52 -4.13
N ALA A 118 -14.75 -24.43 -3.82
CA ALA A 118 -15.82 -24.65 -4.79
C ALA A 118 -15.77 -23.68 -6.00
N GLN A 119 -15.01 -22.58 -5.90
CA GLN A 119 -14.84 -21.56 -6.94
C GLN A 119 -13.49 -21.67 -7.67
N LEU A 120 -12.64 -22.62 -7.28
CA LEU A 120 -11.27 -22.78 -7.77
C LEU A 120 -11.06 -24.16 -8.38
N PRO A 121 -10.12 -24.32 -9.32
CA PRO A 121 -9.67 -25.64 -9.75
C PRO A 121 -9.02 -26.43 -8.61
N ASP A 122 -9.16 -27.75 -8.60
CA ASP A 122 -8.69 -28.65 -7.53
C ASP A 122 -7.21 -28.46 -7.14
N PHE A 123 -6.35 -28.11 -8.09
CA PHE A 123 -4.92 -27.90 -7.81
C PHE A 123 -4.65 -26.77 -6.81
N TRP A 124 -5.59 -25.83 -6.62
CA TRP A 124 -5.49 -24.76 -5.63
C TRP A 124 -5.53 -25.26 -4.18
N ALA A 125 -6.04 -26.48 -3.94
CA ALA A 125 -6.17 -27.08 -2.61
C ALA A 125 -4.84 -27.09 -1.84
N TYR A 126 -3.71 -27.21 -2.53
CA TYR A 126 -2.38 -27.30 -1.93
C TYR A 126 -1.67 -25.95 -1.76
N TYR A 127 -2.25 -24.87 -2.28
CA TYR A 127 -1.63 -23.55 -2.19
C TYR A 127 -1.99 -22.88 -0.85
N PRO A 128 -1.02 -22.23 -0.18
CA PRO A 128 -1.31 -21.45 1.00
C PRO A 128 -2.19 -20.24 0.66
N VAL A 129 -3.18 -19.95 1.51
CA VAL A 129 -4.05 -18.77 1.36
C VAL A 129 -3.27 -17.48 1.60
N VAL A 130 -2.32 -17.52 2.54
CA VAL A 130 -1.34 -16.45 2.77
C VAL A 130 0.03 -16.97 2.32
N PRO A 131 0.46 -16.72 1.06
CA PRO A 131 1.72 -17.22 0.51
C PRO A 131 2.92 -16.44 1.06
N GLY A 132 3.21 -16.64 2.35
CA GLY A 132 4.29 -16.00 3.09
C GLY A 132 4.03 -14.55 3.49
N HIS A 133 3.12 -13.82 2.82
CA HIS A 133 2.68 -12.47 3.19
C HIS A 133 1.32 -12.12 2.52
N PRO A 134 0.54 -11.17 3.06
CA PRO A 134 -0.81 -10.86 2.56
C PRO A 134 -0.87 -9.98 1.30
N HIS A 135 0.28 -9.66 0.68
CA HIS A 135 0.36 -8.63 -0.38
C HIS A 135 -0.24 -7.27 0.00
N ASN A 136 -0.30 -6.96 1.30
CA ASN A 136 -0.73 -5.68 1.85
C ASN A 136 0.06 -5.41 3.13
N MET A 137 1.07 -4.55 3.04
CA MET A 137 1.97 -4.25 4.15
C MET A 137 1.24 -3.65 5.35
N ALA A 138 0.12 -2.96 5.15
CA ALA A 138 -0.65 -2.38 6.26
C ALA A 138 -1.24 -3.47 7.16
N LEU A 139 -1.88 -4.47 6.54
CA LEU A 139 -2.39 -5.64 7.25
C LEU A 139 -1.26 -6.49 7.82
N GLN A 140 -0.13 -6.61 7.11
CA GLN A 140 1.02 -7.36 7.61
C GLN A 140 1.61 -6.74 8.88
N ILE A 141 1.81 -5.42 8.90
CA ILE A 141 2.26 -4.70 10.11
C ILE A 141 1.31 -4.98 11.27
N TRP A 142 0.00 -4.85 11.05
CA TRP A 142 -0.99 -5.14 12.06
C TRP A 142 -0.92 -6.59 12.56
N ALA A 143 -0.83 -7.56 11.67
CA ALA A 143 -0.85 -8.97 12.06
C ALA A 143 0.42 -9.39 12.80
N GLU A 144 1.56 -8.82 12.46
CA GLU A 144 2.85 -9.22 13.03
C GLU A 144 3.27 -8.37 14.24
N THR A 145 2.79 -7.14 14.36
CA THR A 145 3.21 -6.19 15.42
C THR A 145 2.05 -5.57 16.20
N GLY A 146 0.81 -5.89 15.82
CA GLY A 146 -0.40 -5.40 16.47
C GLY A 146 -0.59 -3.89 16.38
N LEU A 147 -1.52 -3.38 17.20
CA LEU A 147 -1.79 -1.95 17.33
C LEU A 147 -0.53 -1.16 17.71
N ILE A 148 0.37 -1.72 18.52
CA ILE A 148 1.58 -1.02 18.96
C ILE A 148 2.46 -0.69 17.75
N GLY A 149 2.82 -1.69 16.95
CA GLY A 149 3.67 -1.43 15.78
C GLY A 149 2.94 -0.64 14.69
N ALA A 150 1.65 -0.89 14.49
CA ALA A 150 0.84 -0.08 13.57
C ALA A 150 0.77 1.41 13.97
N ALA A 151 0.61 1.70 15.27
CA ALA A 151 0.60 3.07 15.79
C ALA A 151 1.97 3.74 15.66
N LEU A 152 3.06 3.04 15.97
CA LEU A 152 4.42 3.56 15.82
C LEU A 152 4.76 3.84 14.35
N ALA A 153 4.43 2.93 13.45
CA ALA A 153 4.64 3.12 12.01
C ALA A 153 3.79 4.28 11.46
N SER A 154 2.53 4.39 11.90
CA SER A 154 1.64 5.50 11.52
C SER A 154 2.15 6.84 12.04
N LEU A 155 2.64 6.88 13.29
CA LEU A 155 3.26 8.06 13.88
C LEU A 155 4.52 8.46 13.09
N ALA A 156 5.37 7.50 12.72
CA ALA A 156 6.56 7.77 11.92
C ALA A 156 6.19 8.41 10.57
N ILE A 157 5.21 7.87 9.84
CA ILE A 157 4.72 8.43 8.57
C ILE A 157 4.17 9.85 8.79
N LEU A 158 3.39 10.07 9.86
CA LEU A 158 2.84 11.37 10.20
C LEU A 158 3.95 12.39 10.47
N LEU A 159 4.91 12.05 11.32
CA LEU A 159 6.04 12.91 11.67
C LEU A 159 6.90 13.23 10.45
N LEU A 160 7.16 12.26 9.57
CA LEU A 160 7.87 12.49 8.31
C LEU A 160 7.16 13.57 7.47
N GLY A 161 5.84 13.47 7.29
CA GLY A 161 5.09 14.48 6.53
C GLY A 161 5.04 15.86 7.19
N TRP A 162 4.98 15.90 8.52
CA TRP A 162 4.81 17.15 9.27
C TRP A 162 6.12 17.90 9.55
N THR A 163 7.25 17.20 9.52
CA THR A 163 8.60 17.79 9.62
C THR A 163 9.08 18.41 8.30
N LEU A 164 8.50 18.02 7.16
CA LEU A 164 8.77 18.68 5.88
C LEU A 164 8.36 20.16 5.91
N PRO A 165 9.08 21.05 5.20
CA PRO A 165 8.62 22.41 4.95
C PRO A 165 7.21 22.40 4.34
N LEU A 166 6.43 23.45 4.63
CA LEU A 166 5.15 23.65 3.96
C LEU A 166 5.34 23.62 2.45
N GLY A 167 4.38 23.03 1.73
CA GLY A 167 4.56 22.71 0.32
C GLY A 167 4.71 23.94 -0.59
N ASP A 168 4.24 25.10 -0.16
CA ASP A 168 4.43 26.38 -0.86
C ASP A 168 5.84 26.96 -0.72
N ARG A 169 6.62 26.47 0.26
CA ARG A 169 8.04 26.80 0.46
C ARG A 169 8.98 25.84 -0.28
N LEU A 170 8.46 24.73 -0.78
CA LEU A 170 9.23 23.78 -1.58
C LEU A 170 9.25 24.20 -3.05
N ARG A 171 10.36 23.90 -3.74
CA ARG A 171 10.42 23.98 -5.20
C ARG A 171 9.32 23.11 -5.80
N VAL A 172 8.66 23.62 -6.84
CA VAL A 172 7.45 23.03 -7.41
C VAL A 172 7.64 21.59 -7.91
N ASP A 173 8.78 21.32 -8.53
CA ASP A 173 9.19 20.00 -9.02
C ASP A 173 9.43 19.02 -7.87
N VAL A 174 10.13 19.45 -6.81
CA VAL A 174 10.34 18.65 -5.60
C VAL A 174 9.00 18.29 -4.95
N ARG A 175 8.09 19.26 -4.80
CA ARG A 175 6.75 19.02 -4.23
C ARG A 175 5.99 17.96 -5.02
N TYR A 176 5.96 18.05 -6.34
CA TYR A 176 5.26 17.10 -7.20
C TYR A 176 5.91 15.72 -7.18
N ALA A 177 7.24 15.67 -7.19
CA ALA A 177 7.99 14.42 -7.13
C ALA A 177 7.81 13.72 -5.77
N THR A 178 7.80 14.45 -4.64
CA THR A 178 7.49 13.89 -3.32
C THR A 178 6.07 13.32 -3.26
N ALA A 179 5.08 14.04 -3.79
CA ALA A 179 3.68 13.58 -3.83
C ALA A 179 3.52 12.31 -4.67
N GLY A 180 4.13 12.27 -5.86
CA GLY A 180 4.12 11.11 -6.74
C GLY A 180 4.84 9.91 -6.13
N MET A 181 6.00 10.11 -5.51
CA MET A 181 6.74 9.04 -4.83
C MET A 181 5.93 8.44 -3.67
N LEU A 182 5.31 9.28 -2.83
CA LEU A 182 4.44 8.81 -1.74
C LEU A 182 3.26 7.98 -2.27
N ALA A 183 2.62 8.43 -3.34
CA ALA A 183 1.50 7.71 -3.96
C ALA A 183 1.93 6.36 -4.57
N ALA A 184 3.07 6.33 -5.25
CA ALA A 184 3.64 5.09 -5.80
C ALA A 184 4.03 4.11 -4.67
N ALA A 185 4.67 4.61 -3.61
CA ALA A 185 5.02 3.82 -2.44
C ALA A 185 3.77 3.24 -1.78
N LEU A 186 2.73 4.05 -1.55
CA LEU A 186 1.47 3.60 -0.94
C LEU A 186 0.75 2.56 -1.80
N CYS A 187 0.80 2.68 -3.12
CA CYS A 187 0.24 1.68 -4.03
C CYS A 187 0.96 0.33 -3.89
N LEU A 188 2.29 0.32 -3.96
CA LEU A 188 3.08 -0.91 -3.82
C LEU A 188 2.93 -1.52 -2.42
N PHE A 189 2.86 -0.67 -1.40
CA PHE A 189 2.61 -1.02 -0.01
C PHE A 189 1.26 -1.75 0.15
N SER A 190 0.26 -1.42 -0.66
CA SER A 190 -1.10 -1.96 -0.52
C SER A 190 -1.35 -3.25 -1.33
N PHE A 191 -0.54 -3.55 -2.36
CA PHE A 191 -0.87 -4.60 -3.33
C PHE A 191 0.25 -5.55 -3.74
N SER A 192 1.51 -5.28 -3.37
CA SER A 192 2.66 -5.98 -3.97
C SER A 192 3.48 -6.79 -2.99
N TYR A 193 4.20 -6.13 -2.09
CA TYR A 193 5.36 -6.74 -1.42
C TYR A 193 5.11 -7.01 0.06
N SER A 194 5.90 -7.93 0.62
CA SER A 194 6.07 -8.08 2.07
C SER A 194 6.65 -6.81 2.66
N VAL A 195 6.22 -6.42 3.86
CA VAL A 195 6.80 -5.29 4.59
C VAL A 195 8.28 -5.52 4.93
N TRP A 196 8.76 -6.75 4.93
CA TRP A 196 10.17 -7.09 5.15
C TRP A 196 10.96 -7.26 3.85
N ASN A 197 10.43 -6.79 2.72
CA ASN A 197 11.15 -6.83 1.45
C ASN A 197 12.25 -5.77 1.44
N GLU A 198 13.51 -6.21 1.57
CA GLU A 198 14.68 -5.32 1.61
C GLU A 198 14.86 -4.50 0.33
N ALA A 199 14.60 -5.09 -0.84
CA ALA A 199 14.75 -4.42 -2.13
C ALA A 199 13.76 -3.25 -2.28
N PHE A 200 12.54 -3.39 -1.77
CA PHE A 200 11.55 -2.31 -1.70
C PHE A 200 12.07 -1.14 -0.88
N TRP A 201 12.56 -1.39 0.33
CA TRP A 201 13.08 -0.34 1.21
C TRP A 201 14.35 0.31 0.67
N ALA A 202 15.26 -0.46 0.08
CA ALA A 202 16.44 0.07 -0.59
C ALA A 202 16.06 1.00 -1.76
N THR A 203 15.09 0.60 -2.57
CA THR A 203 14.59 1.41 -3.69
C THR A 203 13.93 2.70 -3.18
N LEU A 204 13.12 2.61 -2.11
CA LEU A 204 12.50 3.78 -1.51
C LEU A 204 13.54 4.74 -0.93
N ALA A 205 14.57 4.22 -0.24
CA ALA A 205 15.67 5.02 0.29
C ALA A 205 16.45 5.73 -0.83
N LEU A 206 16.74 5.02 -1.93
CA LEU A 206 17.37 5.62 -3.12
C LEU A 206 16.51 6.72 -3.74
N ALA A 207 15.19 6.51 -3.86
CA ALA A 207 14.26 7.51 -4.37
C ALA A 207 14.22 8.77 -3.47
N VAL A 208 14.19 8.59 -2.16
CA VAL A 208 14.27 9.69 -1.18
C VAL A 208 15.60 10.44 -1.31
N GLY A 209 16.72 9.71 -1.44
CA GLY A 209 18.04 10.30 -1.67
C GLY A 209 18.10 11.13 -2.95
N ALA A 210 17.51 10.62 -4.04
CA ALA A 210 17.40 11.35 -5.31
C ALA A 210 16.56 12.64 -5.16
N LEU A 211 15.45 12.61 -4.42
CA LEU A 211 14.65 13.81 -4.12
C LEU A 211 15.43 14.82 -3.29
N PHE A 212 16.24 14.36 -2.34
CA PHE A 212 17.08 15.24 -1.54
C PHE A 212 18.14 15.94 -2.40
N LEU A 213 18.83 15.20 -3.26
CA LEU A 213 19.78 15.76 -4.23
C LEU A 213 19.08 16.75 -5.18
N LEU A 214 17.91 16.39 -5.70
CA LEU A 214 17.09 17.27 -6.52
C LEU A 214 16.74 18.56 -5.77
N SER A 215 16.39 18.46 -4.48
CA SER A 215 15.98 19.62 -3.67
C SER A 215 17.10 20.65 -3.48
N ARG A 216 18.36 20.19 -3.43
CA ARG A 216 19.56 21.02 -3.26
C ARG A 216 20.12 21.58 -4.57
N ARG A 217 19.64 21.11 -5.72
CA ARG A 217 20.14 21.55 -7.03
C ARG A 217 19.84 23.03 -7.28
N VAL A 218 20.89 23.81 -7.60
CA VAL A 218 20.78 25.19 -8.08
C VAL A 218 20.44 25.18 -9.58
N ARG A 219 19.45 25.99 -9.98
CA ARG A 219 18.85 25.96 -11.34
C ARG A 219 19.81 26.36 -12.46
N ASP A 220 20.88 27.08 -12.16
CA ASP A 220 21.86 27.57 -13.15
C ASP A 220 22.65 26.44 -13.85
N SER A 221 22.53 25.21 -13.36
CA SER A 221 23.14 23.99 -13.95
C SER A 221 22.36 23.36 -15.13
N LEU A 222 21.43 24.10 -15.75
CA LEU A 222 20.58 23.64 -16.87
C LEU A 222 20.54 24.62 -18.05
N ALA A 223 21.24 25.76 -17.95
CA ALA A 223 21.51 26.65 -19.08
C ALA A 223 22.82 26.24 -19.75
#